data_AF-A0A372RBQ6-F1
#
_entry.id   AF-A0A372RBQ6-F1
#
_cell.length_a   1.000
_cell.length_b   1.000
_cell.length_c   1.000
_cell.angle_alpha   90.00
_cell.angle_beta   90.00
_cell.angle_gamma   90.00
#
_symmetry.space_group_name_H-M   'P 1'
#
loop_
_entity.id
_entity.type
_entity.pdbx_description
1 polymer ?
#
loop_
_entity_poly.entity_id
_entity_poly.type
_entity_poly.pdbx_seq_one_letter_code
_entity_poly.pdbx_strand_id
1 'polypeptide(L)' 'MLIFNILDSNGNYFSVLQYANEGNLRDYLKTKFSTLRWNDKLQIALDITRGLMYLHSEKIVHGNLVNKIFRFLFIL' A
#
# COMPACT_ATOMS: atom_id res chain seq x y z
N MET A 1 6.53 -1.02 -7.54
CA MET A 1 5.20 -1.68 -7.44
C MET A 1 5.14 -2.76 -8.50
N LEU A 2 5.25 -4.04 -8.14
CA LEU A 2 4.96 -5.15 -9.06
C LEU A 2 3.53 -5.60 -8.80
N ILE A 3 2.61 -5.23 -9.70
CA ILE A 3 1.28 -5.85 -9.76
C ILE A 3 1.33 -6.82 -10.92
N PHE A 4 1.20 -8.12 -10.65
CA PHE A 4 1.01 -9.11 -11.70
C PHE A 4 -0.48 -9.41 -11.80
N ASN A 5 -1.04 -9.18 -12.97
CA ASN A 5 -2.39 -9.64 -13.28
C ASN A 5 -2.28 -11.04 -13.88
N ILE A 6 -2.99 -11.99 -13.27
CA ILE A 6 -3.09 -13.37 -13.72
C ILE A 6 -4.52 -13.59 -14.17
N LEU A 7 -4.67 -14.15 -15.37
CA LEU A 7 -5.94 -14.64 -15.88
C LEU A 7 -5.95 -16.16 -15.71
N ASP A 8 -6.96 -16.72 -15.07
CA ASP A 8 -7.14 -18.18 -15.05
C ASP A 8 -7.85 -18.68 -16.31
N SER A 9 -7.92 -20.00 -16.47
CA SER A 9 -8.61 -20.65 -17.59
C SER A 9 -10.13 -20.41 -17.60
N ASN A 10 -10.70 -19.91 -16.51
CA ASN A 10 -12.12 -19.60 -16.36
C ASN A 10 -12.41 -18.11 -16.63
N GLY A 11 -11.39 -17.31 -16.98
CA GLY A 11 -11.51 -15.88 -17.22
C GLY A 11 -11.53 -15.02 -15.96
N ASN A 12 -11.19 -15.57 -14.79
CA ASN A 12 -11.08 -14.81 -13.55
C ASN A 12 -9.77 -14.03 -13.52
N TYR A 13 -9.85 -12.76 -13.09
CA TYR A 13 -8.70 -11.89 -12.88
C TYR A 13 -8.23 -11.95 -11.42
N PHE A 14 -6.95 -12.25 -11.23
CA PHE A 14 -6.28 -12.19 -9.94
C PHE A 14 -5.15 -11.16 -10.01
N SER A 15 -5.09 -10.26 -9.03
CA SER A 15 -3.96 -9.35 -8.87
C SER A 15 -3.05 -9.86 -7.75
N VAL A 16 -1.83 -10.21 -8.10
CA VAL A 16 -0.77 -10.56 -7.15
C VAL A 16 -0.04 -9.27 -6.77
N LEU A 17 0.03 -9.03 -5.46
CA LEU A 17 0.64 -7.86 -4.85
C LEU A 17 1.74 -8.32 -3.90
N GLN A 18 2.74 -7.46 -3.68
CA GLN A 18 3.75 -7.71 -2.65
C GLN A 18 3.07 -7.84 -1.28
N TYR A 19 3.41 -8.92 -0.57
CA TYR A 19 2.87 -9.20 0.76
C TYR A 19 3.46 -8.25 1.82
N ALA A 20 2.61 -7.69 2.67
CA ALA A 20 3.03 -6.89 3.82
C ALA A 20 2.92 -7.73 5.11
N ASN A 21 4.07 -7.95 5.76
CA ASN A 21 4.20 -8.83 6.92
C ASN A 21 3.40 -8.40 8.16
N GLU A 22 2.91 -7.16 8.21
CA GLU A 22 2.15 -6.60 9.34
C GLU A 22 0.66 -6.35 9.00
N GLY A 23 0.17 -6.96 7.92
CA GLY A 23 -1.19 -6.77 7.45
C GLY A 23 -1.41 -5.40 6.80
N ASN A 24 -2.67 -4.95 6.78
CA ASN A 24 -3.02 -3.65 6.19
C ASN A 24 -2.76 -2.49 7.18
N LEU A 25 -2.57 -1.27 6.65
CA LEU A 25 -2.29 -0.09 7.50
C LEU A 25 -3.37 0.17 8.54
N ARG A 26 -4.65 -0.10 8.25
CA ARG A 26 -5.74 0.16 9.19
C ARG A 26 -5.57 -0.66 10.46
N ASP A 27 -5.31 -1.96 10.33
CA ASP A 27 -5.15 -2.86 11.47
C ASP A 27 -3.79 -2.65 12.17
N TYR A 28 -2.76 -2.31 11.40
CA TYR A 28 -1.48 -1.88 11.94
C TYR A 28 -1.63 -0.64 12.85
N LEU A 29 -2.29 0.41 12.37
CA LEU A 29 -2.49 1.63 13.13
C LEU A 29 -3.41 1.40 14.33
N LYS A 30 -4.49 0.62 14.20
CA LYS A 30 -5.35 0.29 15.36
C LYS A 30 -4.55 -0.29 16.53
N THR A 31 -3.55 -1.13 16.26
CA THR A 31 -2.77 -1.82 17.29
C THR A 31 -1.53 -1.04 17.74
N LYS A 32 -0.91 -0.26 16.86
CA LYS A 32 0.39 0.38 17.12
C LYS A 32 0.37 1.89 17.29
N PHE A 33 -0.77 2.57 17.07
CA PHE A 33 -0.81 4.04 17.02
C PHE A 33 -0.27 4.73 18.28
N SER A 34 -0.52 4.18 19.46
CA SER A 34 -0.02 4.70 20.74
C SER A 34 1.49 4.47 20.93
N THR A 35 2.04 3.42 20.33
CA THR A 35 3.47 3.05 20.42
C THR A 35 4.33 3.74 19.36
N LEU A 36 3.73 4.20 18.26
CA LEU A 36 4.44 4.92 17.21
C LEU A 36 4.81 6.33 17.67
N ARG A 37 6.08 6.70 17.48
CA ARG A 37 6.52 8.08 17.69
C ARG A 37 5.97 8.97 16.58
N TRP A 38 5.94 10.28 16.81
CA TRP A 38 5.49 11.24 15.82
C TRP A 38 6.25 11.13 14.48
N ASN A 39 7.57 10.97 14.54
CA ASN A 39 8.39 10.79 13.34
C ASN A 39 8.00 9.53 12.55
N ASP A 40 7.65 8.44 13.23
CA ASP A 40 7.23 7.20 12.56
C ASP A 40 5.90 7.42 11.83
N LYS A 41 4.96 8.17 12.44
CA LYS A 41 3.68 8.55 11.82
C LYS A 41 3.87 9.46 10.60
N LEU A 42 4.76 10.45 10.70
CA LEU A 42 5.11 11.33 9.60
C LEU A 42 5.74 10.56 8.44
N GLN A 43 6.63 9.62 8.74
CA GLN A 43 7.27 8.79 7.72
C GLN A 43 6.23 7.94 6.98
N ILE A 44 5.30 7.31 7.71
CA ILE A 44 4.18 6.56 7.11
C ILE A 44 3.37 7.47 6.18
N ALA A 45 2.99 8.67 6.62
CA ALA A 45 2.25 9.62 5.80
C ALA A 45 3.02 10.03 4.53
N LEU A 46 4.32 10.30 4.66
CA LEU A 46 5.19 10.68 3.56
C LEU A 46 5.31 9.57 2.51
N ASP A 47 5.46 8.32 2.96
CA ASP A 47 5.57 7.17 2.04
C ASP A 47 4.25 6.91 1.29
N ILE A 48 3.11 7.14 1.95
CA ILE A 48 1.79 7.12 1.29
C ILE A 48 1.70 8.19 0.21
N THR A 49 2.04 9.43 0.54
CA THR A 49 1.99 10.54 -0.41
C THR A 49 2.93 10.32 -1.59
N ARG A 50 4.12 9.75 -1.36
CA ARG A 50 5.06 9.37 -2.42
C ARG A 50 4.49 8.30 -3.34
N GLY A 51 3.91 7.24 -2.77
CA GLY A 51 3.25 6.19 -3.54
C GLY A 51 2.11 6.73 -4.40
N LEU A 52 1.29 7.63 -3.85
CA LEU A 52 0.21 8.28 -4.60
C LEU A 52 0.73 9.21 -5.70
N MET A 53 1.78 9.99 -5.41
CA MET A 53 2.40 10.86 -6.40
C MET A 53 2.94 10.06 -7.60
N TYR A 54 3.55 8.90 -7.35
CA TYR A 54 3.98 7.99 -8.40
C TYR A 54 2.78 7.43 -9.21
N LEU A 55 1.71 6.99 -8.54
CA LEU A 55 0.53 6.50 -9.26
C LEU A 55 -0.09 7.59 -10.14
N HIS A 56 -0.17 8.82 -9.63
CA HIS A 56 -0.69 9.95 -10.37
C HIS A 56 0.22 10.34 -11.55
N SER A 57 1.55 10.22 -11.44
CA SER A 57 2.45 10.44 -12.58
C SER A 57 2.22 9.42 -13.70
N GLU A 58 1.85 8.19 -13.34
CA GLU A 58 1.46 7.13 -14.27
C GLU A 58 0.00 7.21 -14.74
N LYS A 59 -0.75 8.27 -14.38
CA LYS A 59 -2.18 8.46 -14.66
C LYS A 59 -3.07 7.33 -14.09
N ILE A 60 -2.59 6.64 -13.05
CA ILE A 60 -3.32 5.60 -12.35
C ILE A 60 -4.11 6.22 -11.19
N VAL A 61 -5.43 6.08 -11.22
CA VAL A 61 -6.31 6.47 -10.10
C VAL A 61 -6.46 5.28 -9.16
N HIS A 62 -5.95 5.39 -7.93
CA HIS A 62 -5.96 4.29 -6.94
C HIS A 62 -7.39 3.84 -6.53
N GLY A 63 -8.40 4.74 -6.65
CA GLY A 63 -9.82 4.42 -6.50
C GLY A 63 -10.33 4.15 -5.08
N ASN A 64 -9.52 3.55 -4.18
CA ASN A 64 -9.88 3.38 -2.76
C ASN A 64 -8.66 3.41 -1.83
N LEU A 65 -8.39 4.57 -1.24
CA LEU A 65 -7.22 4.81 -0.39
C LEU A 65 -7.33 4.19 1.00
N VAL A 66 -8.54 3.95 1.51
CA VAL A 66 -8.80 3.76 2.94
C VAL A 66 -8.43 2.36 3.47
N ASN A 67 -8.41 1.34 2.61
CA ASN A 67 -8.24 -0.06 3.03
C ASN A 67 -6.96 -0.74 2.53
N LYS A 68 -6.22 -0.13 1.61
CA LYS A 68 -5.12 -0.80 0.88
C LYS A 68 -3.79 -0.07 0.93
N ILE A 69 -3.57 0.76 1.95
CA ILE A 69 -2.24 1.32 2.14
C ILE A 69 -1.36 0.20 2.71
N PHE A 70 -0.66 -0.47 1.80
CA PHE A 70 0.46 -1.33 2.08
C PHE A 70 1.61 -0.45 2.53
N ARG A 71 2.36 -0.92 3.53
CA ARG A 71 3.67 -0.35 3.87
C ARG A 71 4.54 -0.48 2.62
N PHE A 72 4.63 0.59 1.82
CA PHE A 72 5.54 0.68 0.68
C PHE A 72 6.96 0.76 1.24
N LEU A 73 7.53 -0.39 1.60
CA LEU A 73 8.97 -0.52 1.67
C LEU A 73 9.45 -0.75 0.23
N PHE A 74 9.98 0.29 -0.39
CA PHE A 74 11.13 0.18 -1.28
C PHE A 74 11.80 1.55 -1.40
N ILE A 75 12.81 1.75 -0.55
CA ILE A 75 14.06 2.38 -0.98
C ILE A 75 14.96 1.21 -1.40
N LEU A 76 15.64 1.38 -2.54
CA LEU A 76 16.49 0.46 -3.33
C LEU A 76 15.79 -0.21 -4.51
#